data_AF-M1XMQ9-F1
#
_entry.id   AF-M1XMQ9-F1
#
_cell.length_a   1.000
_cell.length_b   1.000
_cell.length_c   1.000
_cell.angle_alpha   90.00
_cell.angle_beta   90.00
_cell.angle_gamma   90.00
#
_symmetry.space_group_name_H-M   'P 1'
#
loop_
_entity.id
_entity.type
_entity.pdbx_description
1 polymer ?
#
loop_
_entity_poly.entity_id
_entity_poly.type
_entity_poly.pdbx_seq_one_letter_code
_entity_poly.pdbx_strand_id
1 'polypeptide(L)'
;MPLSEDLLHPSATSEKRKHKLKRLVQRPNSFFMDVKCRGCFKITVVFSHAQTVVVCRSCSTILCQPTGGRVRLTEGCSYRVKLAELVGCSWATLWLQSRHL
;
A
#
# COMPACT_ATOMS: atom_id res chain seq x y z
N MET A 1 -16.19 -32.18 -8.44
CA MET A 1 -16.89 -31.07 -7.75
C MET A 1 -15.89 -30.44 -6.80
N PRO A 2 -15.48 -29.17 -6.97
CA PRO A 2 -14.64 -28.55 -5.94
C PRO A 2 -15.47 -28.49 -4.65
N LEU A 3 -14.81 -28.73 -3.53
CA LEU A 3 -15.39 -28.55 -2.19
C LEU A 3 -16.13 -27.21 -2.16
N SER A 4 -17.33 -27.16 -1.56
CA SER A 4 -18.10 -25.92 -1.44
C SER A 4 -17.25 -24.83 -0.77
N GLU A 5 -16.84 -23.81 -1.53
CA GLU A 5 -16.03 -22.71 -0.99
C GLU A 5 -16.89 -21.89 -0.02
N ASP A 6 -16.36 -21.65 1.19
CA ASP A 6 -17.00 -20.77 2.18
C ASP A 6 -16.98 -19.31 1.67
N LEU A 7 -18.17 -18.82 1.30
CA LEU A 7 -18.36 -17.47 0.76
C LEU A 7 -18.27 -16.37 1.82
N LEU A 8 -18.55 -16.70 3.09
CA LEU A 8 -18.57 -15.73 4.18
C LEU A 8 -17.16 -15.51 4.76
N HIS A 9 -16.32 -16.54 4.73
CA HIS A 9 -14.96 -16.49 5.28
C HIS A 9 -13.90 -16.94 4.26
N PRO A 10 -13.73 -16.21 3.14
CA PRO A 10 -12.72 -16.54 2.15
C PRO A 10 -11.30 -16.37 2.71
N SER A 11 -10.38 -17.23 2.28
CA SER A 11 -8.96 -17.12 2.65
C SER A 11 -8.32 -15.82 2.11
N ALA A 12 -7.31 -15.30 2.81
CA ALA A 12 -6.65 -14.05 2.42
C ALA A 12 -5.98 -14.11 1.02
N THR A 13 -5.62 -15.30 0.55
CA THR A 13 -5.01 -15.53 -0.76
C THR A 13 -6.06 -15.47 -1.88
N SER A 14 -7.25 -16.04 -1.68
CA SER A 14 -8.34 -15.98 -2.66
C SER A 14 -8.84 -14.55 -2.82
N GLU A 15 -8.96 -13.81 -1.72
CA GLU A 15 -9.46 -12.43 -1.72
C GLU A 15 -8.50 -11.44 -2.41
N LYS A 16 -7.19 -11.68 -2.33
CA LYS A 16 -6.17 -10.87 -3.01
C LYS A 16 -6.20 -11.05 -4.53
N ARG A 17 -6.56 -12.24 -5.02
CA ARG A 17 -6.65 -12.55 -6.45
C ARG A 17 -7.86 -11.91 -7.12
N LYS A 18 -8.95 -11.67 -6.36
CA LYS A 18 -10.16 -11.02 -6.88
C LYS A 18 -9.89 -9.55 -7.27
N HIS A 19 -10.58 -9.10 -8.31
CA HIS A 19 -10.60 -7.69 -8.69
C HIS A 19 -11.13 -6.83 -7.54
N LYS A 20 -10.62 -5.59 -7.38
CA LYS A 20 -10.91 -4.70 -6.24
C LYS A 20 -12.41 -4.49 -5.94
N LEU A 21 -13.25 -4.52 -6.98
CA LEU A 21 -14.72 -4.36 -6.86
C LEU A 21 -15.47 -5.67 -6.57
N LYS A 22 -14.87 -6.83 -6.83
CA LYS A 22 -15.49 -8.17 -6.66
C LYS A 22 -15.07 -8.84 -5.34
N ARG A 23 -14.40 -8.08 -4.47
CA ARG A 23 -14.07 -8.51 -3.12
C ARG A 23 -15.33 -8.52 -2.25
N LEU A 24 -15.33 -9.33 -1.19
CA LEU A 24 -16.40 -9.37 -0.20
C LEU A 24 -16.65 -7.96 0.36
N VAL A 25 -15.56 -7.26 0.69
CA VAL A 25 -15.58 -5.83 1.01
C VAL A 25 -14.62 -5.10 0.07
N GLN A 26 -15.15 -4.12 -0.64
CA GLN A 26 -14.37 -3.35 -1.61
C GLN A 26 -13.33 -2.48 -0.90
N ARG A 27 -12.09 -2.52 -1.41
CA ARG A 27 -11.00 -1.68 -0.92
C ARG A 27 -9.99 -1.37 -2.03
N PRO A 28 -9.35 -0.20 -2.03
CA PRO A 28 -8.36 0.16 -3.03
C PRO A 28 -7.11 -0.75 -2.94
N ASN A 29 -6.39 -0.84 -4.06
CA ASN A 29 -5.05 -1.46 -4.13
C ASN A 29 -3.92 -0.43 -4.03
N SER A 30 -4.26 0.86 -4.09
CA SER A 30 -3.32 1.97 -3.99
C SER A 30 -2.98 2.26 -2.53
N PHE A 31 -1.84 2.93 -2.31
CA PHE A 31 -1.33 3.26 -0.98
C PHE A 31 -0.45 4.50 -1.07
N PHE A 32 -0.24 5.14 0.08
CA PHE A 32 0.75 6.20 0.23
C PHE A 32 2.08 5.59 0.67
N MET A 33 3.17 6.12 0.17
CA MET A 33 4.52 5.68 0.50
C MET A 33 5.39 6.88 0.88
N ASP A 34 6.30 6.66 1.81
CA ASP A 34 7.33 7.61 2.18
C ASP A 34 8.56 7.35 1.32
N VAL A 35 8.88 8.27 0.41
CA VAL A 35 10.03 8.19 -0.49
C VAL A 35 11.14 9.09 0.04
N LYS A 36 12.34 8.53 0.14
CA LYS A 36 13.56 9.22 0.58
C LYS A 36 14.37 9.68 -0.64
N CYS A 37 14.65 10.99 -0.76
CA CYS A 37 15.53 11.53 -1.81
C CYS A 37 16.98 11.07 -1.56
N ARG A 38 17.69 10.67 -2.63
CA ARG A 38 19.12 10.31 -2.57
C ARG A 38 20.02 11.46 -2.08
N GLY A 39 19.75 12.69 -2.49
CA GLY A 39 20.63 13.84 -2.23
C GLY A 39 20.39 14.53 -0.89
N CYS A 40 19.14 14.83 -0.55
CA CYS A 40 18.81 15.63 0.64
C CYS A 40 18.31 14.83 1.85
N PHE A 41 18.18 13.50 1.71
CA PHE A 41 17.67 12.57 2.74
C PHE A 41 16.28 12.91 3.32
N LYS A 42 15.60 13.94 2.79
CA LYS A 42 14.24 14.30 3.18
C LYS A 42 13.25 13.25 2.69
N ILE A 43 12.27 13.00 3.55
CA ILE A 43 11.18 12.06 3.30
C ILE A 43 9.99 12.85 2.75
N THR A 44 9.42 12.37 1.66
CA THR A 44 8.23 12.96 1.03
C THR A 44 7.17 11.89 0.87
N VAL A 45 5.91 12.25 1.10
CA VAL A 45 4.79 11.33 0.95
C VAL A 45 4.36 11.36 -0.51
N VAL A 46 4.35 10.19 -1.14
CA VAL A 46 4.01 10.00 -2.55
C VAL A 46 2.88 8.98 -2.66
N PHE A 47 1.95 9.21 -3.58
CA PHE A 47 0.89 8.25 -3.88
C PHE A 47 1.37 7.21 -4.89
N SER A 48 1.03 5.92 -4.68
CA SER A 48 1.58 4.83 -5.49
C SER A 48 1.19 4.82 -6.97
N HIS A 49 0.13 5.55 -7.34
CA HIS A 49 -0.36 5.74 -8.72
C HIS A 49 -0.50 7.24 -9.05
N ALA A 50 0.45 8.07 -8.62
CA ALA A 50 0.45 9.50 -8.92
C ALA A 50 0.46 9.77 -10.44
N GLN A 51 -0.40 10.69 -10.88
CA GLN A 51 -0.50 11.11 -12.29
C GLN A 51 0.52 12.19 -12.65
N THR A 52 1.00 12.95 -11.67
CA THR A 52 1.95 14.03 -11.86
C THR A 52 3.37 13.59 -11.50
N VAL A 53 4.37 14.18 -12.17
CA VAL A 53 5.77 14.03 -11.77
C VAL A 53 5.94 14.63 -10.37
N VAL A 54 6.44 13.85 -9.41
CA VAL A 54 6.66 14.33 -8.04
C VAL A 54 8.12 14.73 -7.88
N VAL A 55 8.32 15.98 -7.48
CA VAL A 55 9.64 16.58 -7.27
C VAL A 55 9.87 16.76 -5.78
N CYS A 56 11.09 16.52 -5.32
CA CYS A 56 11.45 16.79 -3.94
C CYS A 56 11.52 18.30 -3.67
N ARG A 57 10.93 18.76 -2.56
CA ARG A 57 10.87 20.18 -2.19
C ARG A 57 12.24 20.84 -1.94
N SER A 58 13.30 20.08 -1.65
CA SER A 58 14.62 20.63 -1.32
C SER A 58 15.73 20.33 -2.32
N CYS A 59 15.75 19.13 -2.90
CA CYS A 59 16.77 18.74 -3.89
C CYS A 59 16.34 19.08 -5.34
N SER A 60 15.10 19.57 -5.55
CA SER A 60 14.44 19.75 -6.86
C SER A 60 14.56 18.55 -7.81
N THR A 61 14.95 17.39 -7.28
CA THR A 61 15.15 16.17 -8.03
C THR A 61 13.81 15.47 -8.21
N ILE A 62 13.61 14.90 -9.38
CA ILE A 62 12.45 14.07 -9.68
C ILE A 62 12.54 12.80 -8.83
N LEU A 63 11.51 12.54 -8.03
CA LEU A 63 11.43 11.33 -7.20
C LEU A 63 10.77 10.18 -7.96
N CYS A 64 9.78 10.50 -8.79
CA CYS A 64 8.99 9.49 -9.48
C CYS A 64 8.30 10.05 -10.73
N GLN A 65 8.17 9.20 -11.77
CA GLN A 65 7.54 9.52 -13.04
C GLN A 65 6.22 8.75 -13.19
N PRO A 66 5.13 9.41 -13.63
CA PRO A 66 3.83 8.77 -13.80
C PRO A 66 3.89 7.70 -14.89
N THR A 67 3.14 6.63 -14.68
CA THR A 67 2.94 5.55 -15.66
C THR A 67 1.46 5.20 -15.73
N GLY A 68 1.05 4.28 -16.61
CA GLY A 68 -0.32 3.76 -16.64
C GLY A 68 -0.72 2.96 -15.39
N GLY A 69 0.20 2.70 -14.47
CA GLY A 69 -0.05 1.91 -13.26
C GLY A 69 0.71 2.47 -12.06
N ARG A 70 1.55 1.62 -11.45
CA ARG A 70 2.41 2.07 -10.35
C ARG A 70 3.51 2.98 -10.88
N VAL A 71 3.72 4.08 -10.16
CA VAL A 71 4.69 5.11 -10.53
C VAL A 71 6.10 4.52 -10.60
N ARG A 72 6.90 4.96 -11.57
CA ARG A 72 8.31 4.58 -11.69
C ARG A 72 9.14 5.49 -10.78
N LEU A 73 9.77 4.91 -9.75
CA LEU A 73 10.70 5.66 -8.89
C LEU A 73 12.00 5.94 -9.64
N THR A 74 12.58 7.11 -9.39
CA THR A 74 13.94 7.42 -9.84
C THR A 74 14.90 6.46 -9.16
N GLU A 75 15.95 6.06 -9.89
CA GLU A 75 16.93 5.10 -9.40
C GLU A 75 17.40 5.49 -8.00
N GLY A 76 17.42 4.47 -7.12
CA GLY A 76 17.77 4.45 -5.69
C GLY A 76 17.26 5.57 -4.80
N CYS A 77 16.11 6.13 -5.12
CA CYS A 77 15.20 6.56 -4.06
C CYS A 77 14.72 5.29 -3.32
N SER A 78 14.80 5.27 -1.99
CA SER A 78 14.21 4.20 -1.19
C SER A 78 12.80 4.61 -0.75
N TYR A 79 11.91 3.62 -0.59
CA TYR A 79 10.55 3.90 -0.13
C TYR A 79 10.09 2.93 0.96
N ARG A 80 9.23 3.43 1.84
CA ARG A 80 8.49 2.64 2.83
C ARG A 80 7.00 2.82 2.56
N VAL A 81 6.23 1.73 2.56
CA VAL A 81 4.77 1.82 2.50
C VAL A 81 4.26 2.36 3.83
N LYS A 82 3.51 3.46 3.80
CA LYS A 82 2.74 3.87 4.98
C LYS A 82 1.62 2.86 5.14
N LEU A 83 1.70 2.06 6.19
CA LEU A 83 0.55 1.30 6.66
C LEU A 83 -0.50 2.34 7.06
N ALA A 84 -1.56 2.44 6.25
CA ALA A 84 -2.80 2.99 6.75
C ALA A 84 -3.29 2.02 7.83
N GLU A 85 -2.91 2.27 9.09
CA GLU A 85 -3.87 2.06 10.16
C GLU A 85 -5.06 2.92 9.76
N LEU A 86 -6.08 2.29 9.16
CA LEU A 86 -7.48 2.72 9.03
C LEU A 86 -8.14 1.89 7.91
N VAL A 87 -8.27 0.59 8.18
CA VAL A 87 -9.57 -0.09 8.09
C VAL A 87 -9.72 -0.78 9.44
N GLY A 88 -10.78 -0.50 10.18
CA GLY A 88 -10.95 -0.85 11.59
C GLY A 88 -10.85 -2.35 11.88
N CYS A 89 -9.62 -2.82 12.10
CA CYS A 89 -9.29 -4.15 12.59
C CYS A 89 -8.12 -4.11 13.61
N SER A 90 -7.86 -2.95 14.24
CA SER A 90 -6.82 -2.85 15.28
C SER A 90 -7.22 -3.48 16.61
N TRP A 91 -8.45 -3.96 16.78
CA TRP A 91 -8.86 -4.69 17.98
C TRP A 91 -8.52 -6.18 17.88
N ALA A 92 -8.56 -6.79 16.69
CA ALA A 92 -8.32 -8.23 16.55
C ALA A 92 -6.85 -8.63 16.73
N THR A 93 -5.90 -7.76 16.38
CA THR A 93 -4.47 -8.06 16.49
C THR A 93 -3.88 -7.66 17.85
N LEU A 94 -4.45 -6.67 18.54
CA LEU A 94 -4.02 -6.30 19.90
C LEU A 94 -4.57 -7.25 20.98
N TRP A 95 -5.73 -7.88 20.74
CA TRP A 95 -6.29 -8.86 21.70
C TRP A 95 -5.62 -10.23 21.63
N LEU A 96 -5.01 -10.61 20.50
CA LEU A 96 -4.31 -11.90 20.38
C LEU A 96 -2.91 -11.91 21.03
N GLN A 97 -2.39 -10.74 21.44
CA GLN A 97 -1.07 -10.62 22.07
C GLN A 97 -1.15 -10.48 23.60
N SER A 98 -2.35 -10.46 24.19
CA SER A 98 -2.57 -10.35 25.64
C SER A 98 -3.07 -11.65 26.31
N ARG A 99 -2.95 -12.82 25.65
CA ARG A 99 -3.21 -14.15 26.26
C ARG A 99 -1.95 -15.01 26.40
N HIS A 100 -0.79 -14.37 26.48
CA HIS A 100 0.44 -14.97 27.03
C HIS A 100 1.07 -13.99 28.03
N LEU A 101 0.32 -13.74 29.10
CA LEU A 101 0.84 -13.81 30.45
C LEU A 101 0.02 -14.88 31.18
#